data_AF-A0A5N5JIP9-F1
#
_entry.id   AF-A0A5N5JIP9-F1
#
_cell.length_a   1.000
_cell.length_b   1.000
_cell.length_c   1.000
_cell.angle_alpha   90.00
_cell.angle_beta   90.00
_cell.angle_gamma   90.00
#
_symmetry.space_group_name_H-M   'P 1'
#
loop_
_entity.id
_entity.type
_entity.pdbx_description
1 polymer ?
#
loop_
_entity_poly.entity_id
_entity_poly.type
_entity_poly.pdbx_seq_one_letter_code
_entity_poly.pdbx_strand_id
1 'polypeptide(L)'
;METGAISVSNTQNKAFKKRKPRPNFLKSQESNKESLISCSYSLIYHTLLMTIENEKKGNDKLCVYMDEMLHSIFFLGYIYDSPRLTPSDFFRSPETREQVMKKFPRPFEKYRSHLPTRTPFSILLNMMETLYCTEEKIIEELLRLLKKLGFPNPLHKPGSKYEQYYTLESTVICVCYSDSDSQRTFW
;
A
#
# COMPACT_ATOMS: atom_id res chain seq x y z
N MET A 1 -6.22 -68.64 -14.23
CA MET A 1 -5.10 -68.05 -13.47
C MET A 1 -4.38 -67.12 -14.41
N GLU A 2 -4.50 -65.81 -14.19
CA GLU A 2 -3.46 -64.82 -14.50
C GLU A 2 -3.91 -63.49 -13.89
N THR A 3 -3.28 -63.13 -12.77
CA THR A 3 -3.45 -61.89 -12.03
C THR A 3 -2.52 -60.84 -12.62
N GLY A 4 -3.06 -59.87 -13.37
CA GLY A 4 -2.33 -58.70 -13.87
C GLY A 4 -2.60 -57.47 -12.99
N ALA A 5 -1.68 -57.18 -12.07
CA ALA A 5 -1.69 -55.96 -11.27
C ALA A 5 -1.29 -54.76 -12.15
N ILE A 6 -2.15 -53.74 -12.24
CA ILE A 6 -1.81 -52.47 -12.88
C ILE A 6 -1.26 -51.54 -11.80
N SER A 7 0.04 -51.25 -11.93
CA SER A 7 0.85 -50.42 -11.06
C SER A 7 0.34 -48.98 -10.96
N VAL A 8 0.14 -48.52 -9.72
CA VAL A 8 -0.09 -47.12 -9.38
C VAL A 8 1.14 -46.30 -9.80
N SER A 9 1.00 -45.46 -10.81
CA SER A 9 2.06 -44.57 -11.30
C SER A 9 2.38 -43.50 -10.26
N ASN A 10 3.60 -43.58 -9.76
CA ASN A 10 4.21 -42.73 -8.74
C ASN A 10 4.42 -41.30 -9.27
N THR A 11 3.49 -40.37 -9.00
CA THR A 11 3.67 -38.95 -9.37
C THR A 11 4.59 -38.27 -8.35
N GLN A 12 5.87 -38.17 -8.69
CA GLN A 12 6.86 -37.45 -7.90
C GLN A 12 6.50 -35.95 -7.82
N ASN A 13 6.13 -35.49 -6.63
CA ASN A 13 6.04 -34.07 -6.27
C ASN A 13 7.42 -33.41 -6.40
N LYS A 14 7.75 -32.86 -7.58
CA LYS A 14 8.91 -31.97 -7.74
C LYS A 14 8.62 -30.66 -7.00
N ALA A 15 9.16 -30.54 -5.79
CA ALA A 15 9.21 -29.27 -5.07
C ALA A 15 9.97 -28.25 -5.93
N PHE A 16 9.26 -27.22 -6.41
CA PHE A 16 9.88 -26.06 -7.04
C PHE A 16 10.78 -25.38 -6.02
N LYS A 17 12.10 -25.59 -6.12
CA LYS A 17 13.08 -24.84 -5.33
C LYS A 17 12.98 -23.37 -5.73
N LYS A 18 12.39 -22.54 -4.85
CA LYS A 18 12.41 -21.07 -5.01
C LYS A 18 13.86 -20.63 -5.19
N ARG A 19 14.15 -19.98 -6.32
CA ARG A 19 15.48 -19.44 -6.61
C ARG A 19 15.80 -18.39 -5.54
N LYS A 20 16.96 -18.48 -4.91
CA LYS A 20 17.37 -17.45 -3.93
C LYS A 20 17.41 -16.09 -4.64
N PRO A 21 16.80 -15.04 -4.07
CA PRO A 21 16.81 -13.72 -4.69
C PRO A 21 18.26 -13.21 -4.82
N ARG A 22 18.52 -12.42 -5.86
CA ARG A 22 19.84 -11.80 -6.05
C ARG A 22 20.09 -10.79 -4.90
N PRO A 23 21.34 -10.60 -4.44
CA PRO A 23 21.65 -9.62 -3.39
C PRO A 23 21.13 -8.20 -3.71
N ASN A 24 21.23 -7.77 -4.97
CA ASN A 24 20.72 -6.46 -5.40
C ASN A 24 19.19 -6.35 -5.26
N PHE A 25 18.45 -7.45 -5.49
CA PHE A 25 17.00 -7.50 -5.33
C PHE A 25 16.60 -7.36 -3.86
N LEU A 26 17.33 -8.00 -2.95
CA LEU A 26 17.10 -7.86 -1.51
C LEU A 26 17.40 -6.44 -1.04
N LYS A 27 18.48 -5.83 -1.53
CA LYS A 27 18.82 -4.44 -1.22
C LYS A 27 17.76 -3.46 -1.73
N SER A 28 17.25 -3.66 -2.95
CA SER A 28 16.14 -2.83 -3.47
C SER A 28 14.85 -3.05 -2.68
N GLN A 29 14.55 -4.29 -2.28
CA GLN A 29 13.37 -4.62 -1.48
C GLN A 29 13.40 -3.93 -0.11
N GLU A 30 14.54 -3.92 0.58
CA GLU A 30 14.67 -3.21 1.86
C GLU A 30 14.57 -1.69 1.66
N SER A 31 15.24 -1.14 0.64
CA SER A 31 15.14 0.29 0.32
C SER A 31 13.70 0.71 -0.02
N ASN A 32 12.96 -0.11 -0.76
CA ASN A 32 11.58 0.17 -1.12
C ASN A 32 10.65 0.07 0.10
N LYS A 33 10.96 -0.84 1.05
CA LYS A 33 10.22 -0.97 2.31
C LYS A 33 10.40 0.27 3.19
N GLU A 34 11.63 0.72 3.40
CA GLU A 34 11.91 1.93 4.17
C GLU A 34 11.28 3.18 3.52
N SER A 35 11.32 3.27 2.19
CA SER A 35 10.59 4.30 1.44
C SER A 35 9.08 4.22 1.66
N LEU A 36 8.49 3.02 1.61
CA LEU A 36 7.06 2.82 1.87
C LEU A 36 6.68 3.25 3.28
N ILE A 37 7.43 2.83 4.31
CA ILE A 37 7.19 3.19 5.71
C ILE A 37 7.28 4.70 5.90
N SER A 38 8.38 5.31 5.44
CA SER A 38 8.62 6.75 5.60
C SER A 38 7.59 7.60 4.87
N CYS A 39 7.25 7.27 3.62
CA CYS A 39 6.22 7.96 2.85
C CYS A 39 4.84 7.80 3.50
N SER A 40 4.49 6.59 3.92
CA SER A 40 3.21 6.31 4.57
C SER A 40 3.06 7.04 5.90
N TYR A 41 4.10 7.03 6.74
CA TYR A 41 4.12 7.78 7.99
C TYR A 41 3.88 9.28 7.75
N SER A 42 4.59 9.86 6.79
CA SER A 42 4.48 11.28 6.47
C SER A 42 3.09 11.64 5.94
N LEU A 43 2.54 10.80 5.05
CA LEU A 43 1.19 10.96 4.53
C LEU A 43 0.14 10.84 5.63
N ILE A 44 0.20 9.81 6.46
CA ILE A 44 -0.72 9.61 7.60
C ILE A 44 -0.64 10.82 8.53
N TYR A 45 0.56 11.26 8.90
CA TYR A 45 0.74 12.38 9.83
C TYR A 45 0.05 13.65 9.33
N HIS A 46 0.34 14.06 8.09
CA HIS A 46 -0.20 15.31 7.57
C HIS A 46 -1.71 15.25 7.28
N THR A 47 -2.21 14.11 6.78
CA THR A 47 -3.65 13.93 6.50
C THR A 47 -4.46 13.76 7.77
N LEU A 48 -3.91 13.12 8.80
CA LEU A 48 -4.55 13.01 10.11
C LEU A 48 -4.67 14.37 10.80
N LEU A 49 -3.60 15.17 10.80
CA LEU A 49 -3.65 16.54 11.34
C LEU A 49 -4.71 17.38 10.62
N MET A 50 -4.70 17.35 9.29
CA MET A 50 -5.69 18.01 8.45
C MET A 50 -7.12 17.55 8.76
N THR A 51 -7.31 16.24 8.97
CA THR A 51 -8.61 15.66 9.34
C THR A 51 -9.08 16.17 10.69
N ILE A 52 -8.24 16.10 11.73
CA ILE A 52 -8.58 16.53 13.10
C ILE A 52 -8.88 18.04 13.14
N GLU A 53 -8.11 18.86 12.43
CA GLU A 53 -8.33 20.30 12.38
C GLU A 53 -9.67 20.69 11.75
N ASN A 54 -10.13 19.93 10.76
CA ASN A 54 -11.36 20.22 10.03
C ASN A 54 -12.59 19.52 10.64
N GLU A 55 -12.42 18.38 11.31
CA GLU A 55 -13.46 17.79 12.17
C GLU A 55 -13.87 18.77 13.26
N LYS A 56 -12.91 19.46 13.90
CA LYS A 56 -13.20 20.52 14.87
C LYS A 56 -14.02 21.68 14.29
N LYS A 57 -14.02 21.85 12.96
CA LYS A 57 -14.81 22.85 12.23
C LYS A 57 -16.14 22.28 11.70
N GLY A 58 -16.47 21.03 12.03
CA GLY A 58 -17.71 20.34 11.61
C GLY A 58 -17.62 19.62 10.27
N ASN A 59 -16.42 19.41 9.70
CA ASN A 59 -16.24 18.65 8.46
C ASN A 59 -15.90 17.19 8.76
N ASP A 60 -16.92 16.41 9.11
CA ASP A 60 -16.77 15.00 9.46
C ASP A 60 -16.48 14.11 8.24
N LYS A 61 -16.67 14.62 7.01
CA LYS A 61 -16.41 13.88 5.77
C LYS A 61 -14.94 13.47 5.64
N LEU A 62 -14.02 14.27 6.17
CA LEU A 62 -12.60 13.92 6.14
C LEU A 62 -12.26 12.71 7.02
N CYS A 63 -13.02 12.46 8.09
CA CYS A 63 -12.84 11.27 8.92
C CYS A 63 -13.12 10.00 8.11
N VAL A 64 -14.12 10.02 7.21
CA VAL A 64 -14.41 8.89 6.31
C VAL A 64 -13.23 8.62 5.37
N TYR A 65 -12.68 9.68 4.76
CA TYR A 65 -11.51 9.54 3.89
C TYR A 65 -10.26 9.11 4.66
N MET A 66 -10.08 9.58 5.89
CA MET A 66 -8.96 9.16 6.73
C MET A 66 -9.04 7.66 7.07
N ASP A 67 -10.23 7.16 7.40
CA ASP A 67 -10.47 5.72 7.62
C ASP A 67 -10.08 4.91 6.37
N GLU A 68 -10.56 5.31 5.20
CA GLU A 68 -10.20 4.65 3.93
C GLU A 68 -8.70 4.73 3.62
N MET A 69 -8.05 5.87 3.90
CA MET A 69 -6.64 6.08 3.64
C MET A 69 -5.78 5.15 4.50
N LEU A 70 -6.09 5.06 5.80
CA LEU A 70 -5.43 4.15 6.73
C LEU A 70 -5.60 2.69 6.27
N HIS A 71 -6.82 2.30 5.89
CA HIS A 71 -7.08 0.93 5.41
C HIS A 71 -6.25 0.64 4.15
N SER A 72 -6.23 1.57 3.19
CA SER A 72 -5.46 1.42 1.94
C SER A 72 -3.96 1.29 2.18
N ILE A 73 -3.38 2.11 3.06
CA ILE A 73 -1.96 2.06 3.43
C ILE A 73 -1.62 0.75 4.16
N PHE A 74 -2.44 0.35 5.15
CA PHE A 74 -2.19 -0.89 5.90
C PHE A 74 -2.30 -2.12 5.01
N PHE A 75 -3.28 -2.14 4.09
CA PHE A 75 -3.42 -3.19 3.10
C PHE A 75 -2.18 -3.27 2.20
N LEU A 76 -1.68 -2.13 1.73
CA LEU A 76 -0.46 -2.08 0.92
C LEU A 76 0.77 -2.62 1.67
N GLY A 77 0.90 -2.29 2.97
CA GLY A 77 1.92 -2.88 3.83
C GLY A 77 1.79 -4.39 4.01
N TYR A 78 0.57 -4.90 4.10
CA TYR A 78 0.29 -6.31 4.29
C TYR A 78 0.63 -7.18 3.07
N ILE A 79 0.39 -6.66 1.87
CA ILE A 79 0.71 -7.34 0.61
C ILE A 79 2.18 -7.16 0.20
N TYR A 80 2.92 -6.27 0.86
CA TYR A 80 4.35 -6.09 0.63
C TYR A 80 5.11 -7.39 0.92
N ASP A 81 5.94 -7.81 -0.03
CA ASP A 81 6.62 -9.10 0.07
C ASP A 81 7.75 -9.03 1.10
N SER A 82 7.64 -9.89 2.12
CA SER A 82 8.64 -10.28 3.12
C SER A 82 9.68 -9.22 3.58
N PRO A 83 9.58 -8.69 4.82
CA PRO A 83 8.52 -8.93 5.80
C PRO A 83 7.25 -8.15 5.46
N ARG A 84 6.10 -8.78 5.71
CA ARG A 84 4.81 -8.08 5.66
C ARG A 84 4.79 -7.01 6.75
N LEU A 85 4.33 -5.82 6.39
CA LEU A 85 4.16 -4.74 7.35
C LEU A 85 2.82 -4.87 8.07
N THR A 86 2.80 -4.42 9.30
CA THR A 86 1.64 -4.28 10.17
C THR A 86 1.33 -2.79 10.36
N PRO A 87 0.13 -2.43 10.82
CA PRO A 87 -0.21 -1.06 11.17
C PRO A 87 0.83 -0.40 12.07
N SER A 88 1.42 -1.16 13.01
CA SER A 88 2.44 -0.65 13.94
C SER A 88 3.68 -0.12 13.24
N ASP A 89 4.07 -0.68 12.10
CA ASP A 89 5.27 -0.27 11.36
C ASP A 89 5.14 1.14 10.76
N PHE A 90 3.90 1.66 10.65
CA PHE A 90 3.61 2.98 10.10
C PHE A 90 3.53 4.09 11.16
N PHE A 91 3.72 3.76 12.44
CA PHE A 91 3.71 4.74 13.53
C PHE A 91 5.03 4.73 14.30
N ARG A 92 5.57 5.93 14.56
CA ARG A 92 6.79 6.09 15.38
C ARG A 92 6.54 5.98 16.89
N SER A 93 5.33 6.30 17.33
CA SER A 93 4.92 6.29 18.75
C SER A 93 3.74 5.31 18.94
N PRO A 94 3.84 4.37 19.89
CA PRO A 94 2.73 3.49 20.27
C PRO A 94 1.48 4.26 20.72
N GLU A 95 1.66 5.41 21.39
CA GLU A 95 0.58 6.25 21.89
C GLU A 95 -0.21 6.87 20.74
N THR A 96 0.48 7.40 19.72
CA THR A 96 -0.18 7.90 18.50
C THR A 96 -0.95 6.80 17.80
N ARG A 97 -0.36 5.60 17.68
CA ARG A 97 -1.04 4.44 17.09
C ARG A 97 -2.32 4.11 17.85
N GLU A 98 -2.28 4.08 19.18
CA GLU A 98 -3.43 3.74 20.02
C GLU A 98 -4.56 4.79 19.88
N GLN A 99 -4.21 6.08 19.85
CA GLN A 99 -5.18 7.15 19.60
C GLN A 99 -5.83 7.02 18.22
N VAL A 100 -5.05 6.72 17.19
CA VAL A 100 -5.54 6.51 15.82
C VAL A 100 -6.41 5.26 15.74
N MET A 101 -6.02 4.16 16.41
CA MET A 101 -6.81 2.93 16.47
C MET A 101 -8.15 3.14 17.19
N LYS A 102 -8.16 3.91 18.28
CA LYS A 102 -9.39 4.25 19.00
C LYS A 102 -10.36 5.06 18.14
N LYS A 103 -9.84 5.96 17.31
CA LYS A 103 -10.65 6.83 16.43
C LYS A 103 -11.08 6.14 15.13
N PHE A 104 -10.19 5.33 14.55
CA PHE A 104 -10.37 4.63 13.27
C PHE A 104 -10.07 3.14 13.48
N PRO A 105 -10.94 2.37 14.15
CA PRO A 105 -10.67 0.96 14.47
C PRO A 105 -10.70 0.06 13.24
N ARG A 106 -11.61 0.34 12.30
CA ARG A 106 -11.90 -0.48 11.12
C ARG A 106 -10.65 -0.79 10.26
N PRO A 107 -9.76 0.17 9.95
CA PRO A 107 -8.51 -0.08 9.23
C PRO A 107 -7.63 -1.14 9.89
N PHE A 108 -7.53 -1.13 11.23
CA PHE A 108 -6.68 -2.08 11.96
C PHE A 108 -7.26 -3.51 11.93
N GLU A 109 -8.59 -3.63 11.84
CA GLU A 109 -9.28 -4.92 11.78
C GLU A 109 -9.30 -5.51 10.36
N LYS A 110 -9.56 -4.66 9.35
CA LYS A 110 -9.96 -5.12 8.01
C LYS A 110 -8.83 -5.14 6.98
N TYR A 111 -7.66 -4.56 7.27
CA TYR A 111 -6.57 -4.44 6.28
C TYR A 111 -6.03 -5.76 5.72
N ARG A 112 -6.30 -6.89 6.38
CA ARG A 112 -5.86 -8.22 5.90
C ARG A 112 -6.92 -8.96 5.09
N SER A 113 -8.18 -8.57 5.23
CA SER A 113 -9.34 -9.34 4.73
C SER A 113 -10.16 -8.60 3.67
N HIS A 114 -10.06 -7.26 3.64
CA HIS A 114 -10.83 -6.44 2.72
C HIS A 114 -9.89 -5.66 1.80
N LEU A 115 -10.15 -5.77 0.51
CA LEU A 115 -9.45 -4.99 -0.51
C LEU A 115 -9.90 -3.51 -0.41
N PRO A 116 -8.98 -2.54 -0.32
CA PRO A 116 -9.33 -1.13 -0.44
C PRO A 116 -9.89 -0.84 -1.84
N THR A 117 -10.92 0.00 -1.90
CA THR A 117 -11.55 0.41 -3.17
C THR A 117 -10.78 1.52 -3.89
N ARG A 118 -9.92 2.24 -3.16
CA ARG A 118 -9.16 3.39 -3.65
C ARG A 118 -7.71 3.36 -3.16
N THR A 119 -6.82 3.94 -3.96
CA THR A 119 -5.41 4.14 -3.57
C THR A 119 -5.28 5.32 -2.61
N PRO A 120 -4.21 5.39 -1.78
CA PRO A 120 -4.03 6.49 -0.83
C PRO A 120 -4.04 7.87 -1.52
N PHE A 121 -3.47 7.98 -2.72
CA PHE A 121 -3.45 9.22 -3.49
C PHE A 121 -4.83 9.61 -4.05
N SER A 122 -5.61 8.65 -4.53
CA SER A 122 -6.99 8.93 -4.97
C SER A 122 -7.83 9.46 -3.79
N ILE A 123 -7.66 8.89 -2.60
CA ILE A 123 -8.33 9.35 -1.39
C ILE A 123 -7.86 10.76 -1.01
N LEU A 124 -6.54 11.02 -1.07
CA LEU A 124 -5.98 12.34 -0.82
C LEU A 124 -6.59 13.41 -1.74
N LEU A 125 -6.74 13.14 -3.03
CA LEU A 125 -7.37 14.08 -3.97
C LEU A 125 -8.81 14.41 -3.58
N ASN A 126 -9.59 13.40 -3.15
CA ASN A 126 -10.96 13.62 -2.66
C ASN A 126 -10.98 14.48 -1.37
N MET A 127 -9.99 14.33 -0.49
CA MET A 127 -9.84 15.21 0.68
C MET A 127 -9.55 16.65 0.26
N MET A 128 -8.67 16.85 -0.72
CA MET A 128 -8.34 18.18 -1.24
C MET A 128 -9.54 18.87 -1.88
N GLU A 129 -10.29 18.15 -2.72
CA GLU A 129 -11.55 18.66 -3.32
C GLU A 129 -12.60 19.02 -2.25
N THR A 130 -12.65 18.24 -1.17
CA THR A 130 -13.57 18.53 -0.06
C THR A 130 -13.16 19.77 0.74
N LEU A 131 -11.87 20.12 0.75
CA LEU A 131 -11.32 21.25 1.49
C LEU A 131 -11.24 22.54 0.67
N TYR A 132 -11.07 22.41 -0.63
CA TYR A 132 -10.74 23.51 -1.52
C TYR A 132 -11.68 23.49 -2.72
N CYS A 133 -12.37 24.61 -2.94
CA CYS A 133 -13.41 24.70 -3.96
C CYS A 133 -12.89 24.99 -5.37
N THR A 134 -11.61 25.33 -5.54
CA THR A 134 -11.03 25.69 -6.84
C THR A 134 -9.82 24.82 -7.16
N GLU A 135 -9.65 24.50 -8.44
CA GLU A 135 -8.56 23.68 -8.93
C GLU A 135 -7.20 24.30 -8.62
N GLU A 136 -7.06 25.62 -8.75
CA GLU A 136 -5.80 26.32 -8.47
C GLU A 136 -5.36 26.14 -7.02
N LYS A 137 -6.32 26.21 -6.08
CA LYS A 137 -6.05 26.05 -4.65
C LYS A 137 -5.77 24.60 -4.28
N ILE A 138 -6.46 23.65 -4.93
CA ILE A 138 -6.16 22.22 -4.80
C ILE A 138 -4.72 21.94 -5.25
N ILE A 139 -4.32 22.45 -6.41
CA ILE A 139 -2.96 22.27 -6.95
C ILE A 139 -1.93 22.90 -6.02
N GLU A 140 -2.15 24.13 -5.54
CA GLU A 140 -1.24 24.83 -4.64
C GLU A 140 -1.01 24.05 -3.34
N GLU A 141 -2.08 23.62 -2.68
CA GLU A 141 -1.98 22.90 -1.40
C GLU A 141 -1.46 21.48 -1.57
N LEU A 142 -1.77 20.81 -2.69
CA LEU A 142 -1.17 19.53 -3.02
C LEU A 142 0.34 19.67 -3.23
N LEU A 143 0.80 20.68 -3.97
CA LEU A 143 2.23 20.95 -4.14
C LEU A 143 2.90 21.28 -2.79
N ARG A 144 2.23 22.03 -1.92
CA ARG A 144 2.71 22.33 -0.57
C ARG A 144 2.83 21.07 0.28
N LEU A 145 1.84 20.18 0.22
CA LEU A 145 1.86 18.89 0.91
C LEU A 145 2.98 18.00 0.38
N LEU A 146 3.12 17.86 -0.94
CA LEU A 146 4.19 17.07 -1.57
C LEU A 146 5.59 17.56 -1.16
N LYS A 147 5.78 18.88 -1.06
CA LYS A 147 7.03 19.46 -0.51
C LYS A 147 7.25 19.06 0.95
N LYS A 148 6.20 19.11 1.80
CA LYS A 148 6.28 18.71 3.22
C LYS A 148 6.57 17.23 3.40
N LEU A 149 6.06 16.38 2.50
CA LEU A 149 6.34 14.95 2.48
C LEU A 149 7.83 14.64 2.20
N GLY A 150 8.65 15.66 1.91
CA GLY A 150 10.10 15.51 1.75
C GLY A 150 10.48 14.90 0.41
N PHE A 151 9.58 14.93 -0.57
CA PHE A 151 9.90 14.42 -1.90
C PHE A 151 10.92 15.34 -2.55
N PRO A 152 12.05 14.79 -3.05
CA PRO A 152 13.02 15.59 -3.77
C PRO A 152 12.37 16.18 -5.03
N ASN A 153 12.73 17.42 -5.33
CA ASN A 153 12.38 18.09 -6.57
C ASN A 153 13.66 18.23 -7.42
N PRO A 154 13.76 17.62 -8.61
CA PRO A 154 12.72 16.84 -9.31
C PRO A 154 12.45 15.47 -8.68
N LEU A 155 11.22 14.97 -8.87
CA LEU A 155 10.78 13.66 -8.38
C LEU A 155 11.55 12.47 -8.96
N HIS A 156 12.33 12.71 -10.01
CA HIS A 156 13.14 11.73 -10.71
C HIS A 156 14.50 11.55 -10.04
N LYS A 157 14.96 10.31 -9.92
CA LYS A 157 16.34 10.01 -9.54
C LYS A 157 17.31 10.52 -10.61
N PRO A 158 18.46 11.08 -10.22
CA PRO A 158 19.47 11.52 -11.19
C PRO A 158 19.92 10.33 -12.04
N GLY A 159 19.79 10.45 -13.36
CA GLY A 159 20.18 9.42 -14.33
C GLY A 159 19.05 8.61 -14.95
N SER A 160 17.79 8.76 -14.52
CA SER A 160 16.64 8.09 -15.14
C SER A 160 15.36 8.93 -15.10
N LYS A 161 14.68 9.08 -16.24
CA LYS A 161 13.36 9.74 -16.34
C LYS A 161 12.20 8.85 -15.86
N TYR A 162 12.46 7.59 -15.53
CA TYR A 162 11.44 6.61 -15.14
C TYR A 162 11.59 6.15 -13.69
N GLU A 163 12.75 6.36 -13.07
CA GLU A 163 12.95 6.05 -11.65
C GLU A 163 12.54 7.25 -10.81
N GLN A 164 11.45 7.09 -10.06
CA GLN A 164 10.99 8.09 -9.12
C GLN A 164 11.57 7.78 -7.73
N TYR A 165 11.85 8.81 -6.94
CA TYR A 165 12.15 8.63 -5.51
C TYR A 165 10.94 8.11 -4.72
N TYR A 166 9.77 8.22 -5.32
CA TYR A 166 8.55 7.65 -4.80
C TYR A 166 8.45 6.15 -5.10
N THR A 167 8.14 5.39 -4.07
CA THR A 167 7.75 3.98 -4.18
C THR A 167 6.51 3.75 -3.30
N LEU A 168 5.39 4.43 -3.59
CA LEU A 168 4.21 3.59 -3.80
C LEU A 168 4.23 3.28 -5.29
N GLU A 169 5.18 2.45 -5.70
CA GLU A 169 4.96 1.70 -6.93
C GLU A 169 3.59 1.08 -6.72
N SER A 170 2.61 1.58 -7.48
CA SER A 170 1.49 0.75 -7.86
C SER A 170 2.16 -0.40 -8.61
N THR A 171 2.65 -1.40 -7.88
CA THR A 171 2.65 -2.74 -8.41
C THR A 171 1.17 -2.95 -8.67
N VAL A 172 0.78 -2.77 -9.93
CA VAL A 172 -0.59 -3.02 -10.37
C VAL A 172 -0.76 -4.50 -10.09
N ILE A 173 -1.36 -4.84 -8.95
CA ILE A 173 -1.76 -6.22 -8.71
C ILE A 173 -3.00 -6.38 -9.58
N CYS A 174 -2.78 -6.81 -10.82
CA CYS A 174 -3.85 -7.29 -11.67
C CYS A 174 -4.41 -8.56 -10.99
N VAL A 175 -5.48 -8.40 -10.23
CA VAL A 175 -6.30 -9.54 -9.78
C VAL A 175 -7.25 -9.86 -10.93
N CYS A 176 -6.75 -10.59 -11.92
CA CYS A 176 -7.63 -11.19 -12.92
C CYS A 176 -8.28 -12.43 -12.29
N TYR A 177 -9.59 -12.38 -12.06
CA TYR A 177 -10.37 -13.60 -11.96
C TYR A 177 -10.69 -14.04 -13.39
N SER A 178 -9.95 -15.04 -13.90
CA SER A 178 -10.48 -15.83 -15.01
C SER A 178 -11.32 -16.95 -14.41
N ASP A 179 -12.64 -16.89 -14.60
CA ASP A 179 -13.55 -18.01 -14.30
C ASP A 179 -13.37 -19.19 -15.28
N SER A 180 -12.27 -19.22 -16.02
CA SER A 180 -12.10 -20.06 -17.20
C SER A 180 -10.66 -20.52 -17.44
N ASP A 181 -9.92 -20.98 -16.42
CA ASP A 181 -8.61 -21.63 -16.65
C ASP A 181 -8.43 -22.92 -15.84
N SER A 182 -9.08 -23.97 -16.34
CA SER A 182 -8.82 -25.35 -15.97
C SER A 182 -7.51 -25.91 -16.55
N GLN A 183 -6.68 -25.17 -17.30
CA GLN A 183 -5.37 -25.67 -17.74
C GLN A 183 -4.29 -24.58 -17.77
N ARG A 184 -3.28 -24.76 -16.92
CA ARG A 184 -2.09 -23.90 -16.82
C ARG A 184 -1.08 -24.26 -17.90
N THR A 185 -0.73 -23.29 -18.73
CA THR A 185 0.55 -23.25 -19.45
C THR A 185 1.09 -21.83 -19.42
N PHE A 186 2.28 -21.66 -18.84
CA PHE A 186 3.03 -20.40 -18.86
C PHE A 186 4.18 -20.54 -19.87
N TRP A 187 4.35 -19.53 -20.74
CA TRP A 187 5.59 -19.29 -21.49
C TRP A 187 6.50 -18.37 -20.68
#